data_AF-A0A199VMP8-F1
#
_entry.id   AF-A0A199VMP8-F1
#
_cell.length_a   1.000
_cell.length_b   1.000
_cell.length_c   1.000
_cell.angle_alpha   90.00
_cell.angle_beta   90.00
_cell.angle_gamma   90.00
#
_symmetry.space_group_name_H-M   'P 1'
#
loop_
_entity.id
_entity.type
_entity.pdbx_description
1 polymer ?
#
loop_
_entity_poly.entity_id
_entity_poly.type
_entity_poly.pdbx_seq_one_letter_code
_entity_poly.pdbx_strand_id
1 'polypeptide(L)'
;MDVKYKDSCWEILESKFAFPRDPTTREKIRHNTIKKLGDLWRNYKCELKAKYYDESRKRKEILTRAPLSVNRAQFVRLVDYWRSDEAKKKLKKLMQKELDVTQGSSGDSSM
;
A
#
# COMPACT_ATOMS: atom_id res chain seq x y z
N MET A 1 -3.06 3.12 5.03
CA MET A 1 -2.50 4.10 5.97
C MET A 1 -3.54 4.24 7.07
N ASP A 2 -3.14 4.10 8.32
CA ASP A 2 -4.03 4.27 9.47
C ASP A 2 -4.67 5.68 9.42
N VAL A 3 -5.93 5.81 9.82
CA VAL A 3 -6.70 7.06 9.75
C VAL A 3 -5.99 8.16 10.52
N LYS A 4 -5.41 7.82 11.68
CA LYS A 4 -4.62 8.75 12.50
C LYS A 4 -3.45 9.39 11.75
N TYR A 5 -2.83 8.67 10.82
CA TYR A 5 -1.72 9.22 10.02
C TYR A 5 -2.22 10.10 8.88
N LYS A 6 -3.44 9.87 8.38
CA LYS A 6 -4.01 10.70 7.32
C LYS A 6 -4.30 12.12 7.82
N ASP A 7 -4.84 12.22 9.03
CA ASP A 7 -5.20 13.53 9.61
C ASP A 7 -3.95 14.31 10.01
N SER A 8 -2.96 13.69 10.66
CA SER A 8 -1.68 14.35 10.95
C SER A 8 -0.92 14.78 9.69
N CYS A 9 -0.97 13.98 8.60
CA CYS A 9 -0.39 14.41 7.33
C CYS A 9 -1.09 15.64 6.75
N TRP A 10 -2.41 15.73 6.91
CA TRP A 10 -3.18 16.88 6.44
C TRP A 10 -2.89 18.13 7.27
N GLU A 11 -2.82 18.03 8.60
CA GLU A 11 -2.45 19.13 9.50
C GLU A 11 -1.08 19.73 9.16
N ILE A 12 -0.09 18.89 8.85
CA ILE A 12 1.23 19.34 8.41
C ILE A 12 1.14 20.14 7.11
N LEU A 13 0.33 19.68 6.16
CA LEU A 13 0.14 20.38 4.90
C LEU A 13 -0.55 21.73 5.13
N GLU A 14 -1.58 21.81 5.97
CA GLU A 14 -2.28 23.05 6.33
C GLU A 14 -1.36 24.06 7.02
N SER A 15 -0.39 23.60 7.79
CA SER A 15 0.62 24.47 8.41
C SER A 15 1.63 25.04 7.40
N LYS A 16 1.83 24.40 6.25
CA LYS A 16 2.91 24.75 5.29
C LYS A 16 2.41 25.40 4.00
N PHE A 17 1.15 25.19 3.62
CA PHE A 17 0.60 25.66 2.35
C PHE A 17 -0.68 26.46 2.58
N ALA A 18 -0.87 27.51 1.78
CA ALA A 18 -2.14 28.23 1.73
C ALA A 18 -3.13 27.45 0.85
N PHE A 19 -4.26 27.05 1.42
CA PHE A 19 -5.33 26.37 0.69
C PHE A 19 -6.48 27.34 0.36
N PRO A 20 -7.23 27.10 -0.73
CA PRO A 20 -8.43 27.87 -1.04
C PRO A 20 -9.43 27.85 0.12
N ARG A 21 -10.10 28.99 0.36
CA ARG A 21 -11.17 29.10 1.37
C ARG A 21 -12.45 28.36 0.94
N ASP A 22 -12.62 28.15 -0.36
CA ASP A 22 -13.74 27.38 -0.90
C ASP A 22 -13.74 25.95 -0.33
N PRO A 23 -14.80 25.55 0.40
CA PRO A 23 -14.81 24.29 1.13
C PRO A 23 -14.78 23.07 0.20
N THR A 24 -15.49 23.14 -0.93
CA THR A 24 -15.56 22.03 -1.90
C THR A 24 -14.21 21.77 -2.56
N THR A 25 -13.49 22.83 -2.92
CA THR A 25 -12.16 22.74 -3.52
C THR A 25 -11.14 22.23 -2.50
N ARG A 26 -11.19 22.74 -1.27
CA ARG A 26 -10.31 22.29 -0.17
C ARG A 26 -10.51 20.80 0.14
N GLU A 27 -11.74 20.33 0.19
CA GLU A 27 -12.05 18.91 0.40
C GLU A 27 -11.50 18.04 -0.73
N LYS A 28 -11.68 18.44 -2.00
CA LYS A 28 -11.11 17.73 -3.15
C LYS A 28 -9.58 17.65 -3.07
N ILE A 29 -8.91 18.73 -2.69
CA ILE A 29 -7.45 18.75 -2.52
C ILE A 29 -7.03 17.79 -1.40
N ARG A 30 -7.71 17.81 -0.24
CA ARG A 30 -7.45 16.87 0.86
C ARG A 30 -7.61 15.43 0.41
N HIS A 31 -8.75 15.10 -0.18
CA HIS A 31 -9.04 13.76 -0.65
C HIS A 31 -7.96 13.26 -1.62
N ASN A 32 -7.65 14.04 -2.66
CA ASN A 32 -6.69 13.67 -3.68
C ASN A 32 -5.27 13.51 -3.12
N THR A 33 -4.86 14.39 -2.23
CA THR A 33 -3.52 14.37 -1.62
C THR A 33 -3.34 13.13 -0.76
N ILE A 34 -4.30 12.86 0.14
CA ILE A 34 -4.25 11.69 1.02
C ILE A 34 -4.36 10.39 0.22
N LYS A 35 -5.18 10.35 -0.84
CA LYS A 35 -5.28 9.21 -1.76
C LYS A 35 -3.93 8.93 -2.43
N LYS A 36 -3.33 9.94 -3.07
CA LYS A 36 -2.01 9.81 -3.74
C LYS A 36 -0.92 9.37 -2.77
N LEU A 37 -0.88 9.96 -1.57
CA LEU A 37 0.07 9.56 -0.54
C LEU A 37 -0.13 8.09 -0.12
N GLY A 38 -1.38 7.66 0.02
CA GLY A 38 -1.73 6.28 0.28
C GLY A 38 -1.25 5.32 -0.81
N ASP A 39 -1.38 5.72 -2.07
CA ASP A 39 -0.93 4.94 -3.24
C ASP A 39 0.60 4.85 -3.31
N LEU A 40 1.30 5.98 -3.14
CA LEU A 40 2.77 6.01 -3.05
C LEU A 40 3.27 5.12 -1.91
N TRP A 41 2.65 5.19 -0.73
CA TRP A 41 3.01 4.33 0.39
C TRP A 41 2.73 2.85 0.12
N ARG A 42 1.64 2.52 -0.60
CA ARG A 42 1.37 1.14 -1.00
C ARG A 42 2.42 0.63 -1.98
N ASN A 43 2.76 1.41 -3.00
CA ASN A 43 3.76 1.04 -4.00
C ASN A 43 5.14 0.83 -3.36
N TYR A 44 5.55 1.76 -2.49
CA TYR A 44 6.80 1.64 -1.76
C TYR A 44 6.89 0.36 -0.93
N LYS A 45 5.82 -0.04 -0.23
CA LYS A 45 5.78 -1.32 0.50
C LYS A 45 5.87 -2.53 -0.44
N CYS A 46 5.27 -2.47 -1.62
CA CYS A 46 5.39 -3.53 -2.61
C CYS A 46 6.83 -3.66 -3.13
N GLU A 47 7.49 -2.54 -3.41
CA GLU A 47 8.92 -2.52 -3.80
C GLU A 47 9.81 -3.06 -2.67
N LEU A 48 9.55 -2.68 -1.43
CA LEU A 48 10.27 -3.22 -0.27
C LEU A 48 10.09 -4.73 -0.16
N LYS A 49 8.86 -5.24 -0.36
CA LYS A 49 8.61 -6.68 -0.37
C LYS A 49 9.41 -7.35 -1.48
N ALA A 50 9.33 -6.85 -2.71
CA ALA A 50 10.03 -7.44 -3.86
C ALA A 50 11.56 -7.48 -3.68
N LYS A 51 12.15 -6.46 -3.06
CA LYS A 51 13.61 -6.36 -2.89
C LYS A 51 14.15 -7.10 -1.67
N TYR A 52 13.41 -7.11 -0.55
CA TYR A 52 13.94 -7.54 0.74
C TYR A 52 13.22 -8.73 1.35
N TYR A 53 12.02 -9.07 0.88
CA TYR A 53 11.25 -10.20 1.42
C TYR A 53 11.46 -11.46 0.58
N ASP A 54 12.01 -12.47 1.22
CA ASP A 54 12.19 -13.81 0.68
C ASP A 54 11.61 -14.81 1.69
N GLU A 55 10.56 -15.53 1.29
CA GLU A 55 9.85 -16.45 2.20
C GLU A 55 10.74 -17.62 2.64
N SER A 56 11.75 -17.98 1.85
CA SER A 56 12.69 -19.07 2.16
C SER A 56 13.67 -18.72 3.29
N ARG A 57 13.92 -17.42 3.52
CA ARG A 57 14.89 -16.95 4.50
C ARG A 57 14.33 -16.95 5.91
N LYS A 58 15.19 -16.91 6.92
CA LYS A 58 14.74 -16.72 8.31
C LYS A 58 14.32 -15.27 8.53
N ARG A 59 13.29 -15.05 9.36
CA ARG A 59 12.80 -13.71 9.73
C ARG A 59 13.93 -12.77 10.16
N LYS A 60 14.84 -13.26 11.02
CA LYS A 60 15.97 -12.47 11.52
C LYS A 60 16.89 -11.97 10.40
N GLU A 61 17.13 -12.79 9.37
CA GLU A 61 17.97 -12.43 8.21
C GLU A 61 17.30 -11.39 7.31
N ILE A 62 15.97 -11.42 7.21
CA ILE A 62 15.22 -10.39 6.48
C ILE A 62 15.31 -9.06 7.24
N LEU A 63 15.20 -9.08 8.56
CA LEU A 63 15.25 -7.89 9.40
C LEU A 63 16.65 -7.25 9.48
N THR A 64 17.73 -8.01 9.27
CA THR A 64 19.09 -7.45 9.19
C THR A 64 19.35 -6.77 7.85
N ARG A 65 18.63 -7.15 6.79
CA ARG A 65 18.70 -6.54 5.46
C ARG A 65 17.81 -5.30 5.30
N ALA A 66 17.19 -4.83 6.38
CA ALA A 66 16.33 -3.65 6.34
C ALA A 66 17.10 -2.42 5.83
N PRO A 67 16.52 -1.62 4.91
CA PRO A 67 17.16 -0.38 4.46
C PRO A 67 17.28 0.62 5.60
N LEU A 68 18.39 1.37 5.66
CA LEU A 68 18.60 2.43 6.66
C LEU A 68 17.55 3.56 6.57
N SER A 69 16.98 3.78 5.39
CA SER A 69 15.94 4.78 5.16
C SER A 69 14.55 4.39 5.69
N VAL A 70 14.36 3.13 6.08
CA VAL A 70 13.08 2.63 6.59
C VAL A 70 13.11 2.59 8.11
N ASN A 71 12.04 3.09 8.74
CA ASN A 71 11.86 2.92 10.18
C ASN A 71 11.82 1.42 10.54
N ARG A 72 12.76 0.97 11.37
CA ARG A 72 12.94 -0.44 11.70
C ARG A 72 11.72 -1.07 12.36
N ALA A 73 11.04 -0.35 13.26
CA ALA A 73 9.83 -0.85 13.90
C ALA A 73 8.66 -1.02 12.90
N GLN A 74 8.55 -0.12 11.93
CA GLN A 74 7.58 -0.29 10.84
C GLN A 74 7.95 -1.47 9.93
N PHE A 75 9.22 -1.64 9.61
CA PHE A 75 9.70 -2.76 8.79
C PHE A 75 9.44 -4.11 9.46
N VAL A 76 9.68 -4.23 10.78
CA VAL A 76 9.37 -5.43 11.56
C VAL A 76 7.90 -5.82 11.40
N ARG A 77 6.98 -4.87 11.62
CA ARG A 77 5.54 -5.10 11.46
C ARG A 77 5.16 -5.50 10.03
N LEU A 78 5.85 -4.97 9.02
CA LEU A 78 5.61 -5.34 7.62
C LEU A 78 6.04 -6.78 7.33
N VAL A 79 7.22 -7.19 7.81
CA VAL A 79 7.71 -8.56 7.65
C VAL A 79 6.79 -9.56 8.35
N ASP A 80 6.31 -9.22 9.55
CA ASP A 80 5.34 -10.05 10.27
C ASP A 80 4.03 -10.18 9.50
N TYR A 81 3.51 -9.07 8.97
CA TYR A 81 2.33 -9.08 8.11
C TYR A 81 2.53 -9.91 6.84
N TRP A 82 3.67 -9.81 6.15
CA TRP A 82 3.91 -10.58 4.92
C TRP A 82 3.98 -12.09 5.15
N ARG A 83 4.36 -12.52 6.35
CA ARG A 83 4.37 -13.93 6.77
C ARG A 83 3.03 -14.43 7.27
N SER A 84 2.12 -13.53 7.61
CA SER A 84 0.85 -13.88 8.22
C SER A 84 -0.09 -14.56 7.23
N ASP A 85 -1.01 -15.38 7.75
CA ASP A 85 -1.98 -16.10 6.92
C ASP A 85 -2.94 -15.15 6.19
N GLU A 86 -3.16 -13.95 6.74
CA GLU A 86 -3.96 -12.90 6.11
C GLU A 86 -3.34 -12.47 4.77
N ALA A 87 -2.01 -12.30 4.72
CA ALA A 87 -1.32 -11.95 3.47
C ALA A 87 -1.41 -13.09 2.45
N LYS A 88 -1.30 -14.35 2.88
CA LYS A 88 -1.44 -15.52 2.02
C LYS A 88 -2.85 -15.69 1.47
N LYS A 89 -3.88 -15.52 2.31
CA LYS A 89 -5.29 -15.52 1.91
C LYS A 89 -5.60 -14.44 0.88
N LYS A 90 -5.03 -13.25 1.07
CA LYS A 90 -5.20 -12.14 0.14
C LYS A 90 -4.57 -12.42 -1.22
N LEU A 91 -3.39 -13.04 -1.25
CA LEU A 91 -2.75 -13.49 -2.49
C LEU A 91 -3.62 -14.51 -3.23
N LYS A 92 -4.11 -15.55 -2.52
CA LYS A 92 -5.01 -16.56 -3.10
C LYS A 92 -6.27 -15.93 -3.73
N LYS A 93 -6.88 -14.96 -3.05
CA LYS A 93 -8.07 -14.25 -3.57
C LYS A 93 -7.75 -13.43 -4.83
N LEU A 94 -6.56 -12.84 -4.93
CA LEU A 94 -6.14 -12.12 -6.13
C LEU A 94 -5.93 -13.08 -7.31
N MET A 95 -5.25 -14.21 -7.07
CA MET A 95 -5.03 -15.24 -8.12
C MET A 95 -6.36 -15.84 -8.61
N GLN A 96 -7.31 -16.09 -7.71
CA GLN A 96 -8.64 -16.57 -8.11
C GLN A 96 -9.37 -15.54 -9.00
N LYS A 97 -9.26 -14.26 -8.66
CA LYS A 97 -9.89 -13.19 -9.44
C LYS A 97 -9.28 -13.03 -10.84
N GLU A 98 -7.98 -13.29 -11.01
CA GLU A 98 -7.33 -13.28 -12.33
C GLU A 98 -7.74 -14.49 -13.18
N LEU A 99 -7.91 -15.66 -12.57
CA LEU A 99 -8.43 -16.85 -13.26
C LEU A 99 -9.87 -16.66 -13.76
N ASP A 100 -10.74 -16.10 -12.92
CA ASP A 100 -12.15 -15.84 -13.27
C ASP A 100 -12.28 -14.79 -14.39
N VAL A 101 -11.39 -13.79 -14.44
CA VAL A 101 -11.36 -12.77 -15.52
C VAL A 101 -10.90 -13.37 -16.85
N THR A 102 -9.95 -14.32 -16.83
CA THR A 102 -9.39 -14.93 -18.05
C THR A 102 -10.38 -15.89 -18.73
N GLN A 103 -11.27 -16.54 -17.96
CA GLN A 103 -12.31 -17.42 -18.51
C GLN A 103 -13.54 -16.69 -19.06
N GLY A 104 -13.71 -15.40 -18.75
CA GLY A 104 -14.84 -14.58 -19.22
C GLY A 104 -14.68 -13.92 -20.60
N SER A 105 -13.50 -14.01 -21.24
CA SER A 105 -13.19 -13.28 -22.49
C SER A 105 -13.36 -14.09 -23.79
N SER A 106 -13.77 -15.36 -23.74
CA SER A 106 -13.85 -16.24 -24.92
C SER A 106 -15.26 -16.40 -25.50
N GLY A 107 -16.22 -15.57 -25.09
CA GLY A 107 -17.65 -15.78 -25.34
C GLY A 107 -18.36 -14.77 -26.24
N ASP A 108 -17.66 -13.92 -26.99
CA ASP A 108 -18.31 -12.94 -27.88
C ASP A 108 -17.64 -12.90 -29.26
N SER A 109 -17.99 -13.88 -30.09
CA SER A 109 -17.80 -13.83 -31.54
C SER A 109 -18.85 -14.73 -32.20
N SER A 110 -20.04 -14.16 -32.41
CA SER A 110 -20.96 -14.60 -33.44
C SER A 110 -21.78 -13.38 -33.89
N MET A 111 -21.39 -12.80 -35.03
CA MET A 111 -22.26 -11.95 -35.85
C MET A 111 -22.90 -12.82 -36.92
#